data_AF-A0A7M7KLE5-F1
#
_entry.id   AF-A0A7M7KLE5-F1
#
_cell.length_a   1.000
_cell.length_b   1.000
_cell.length_c   1.000
_cell.angle_alpha   90.00
_cell.angle_beta   90.00
_cell.angle_gamma   90.00
#
_symmetry.space_group_name_H-M   'P 1'
#
loop_
_entity.id
_entity.type
_entity.pdbx_description
1 polymer ?
#
loop_
_entity_poly.entity_id
_entity_poly.type
_entity_poly.pdbx_seq_one_letter_code
_entity_poly.pdbx_strand_id
1 'polypeptide(L)'
;MEFLHWTFSYLRCSIQLDIVKLQSTRLEEIWPSMKSHNPAQFWAHEWKKHGTCGVSVPGLTGFLSFFNTTLALYERFNLTQFLENDDILPSAATSYAVADVQHALKNDLYSKVDLVCDQANSFEYPVLTEVHLCLNLDLQPIDCPYKKERCGKDRMFLLPLKDDDRVPGTISGAQDSPYRKKSMSDFSTFGAHIIVAILAALHITRPRVLP
;
A
#
# COMPACT_ATOMS: atom_id res chain seq x y z
N MET A 1 -5.23 29.80 33.85
CA MET A 1 -4.88 28.52 33.21
C MET A 1 -5.33 28.58 31.74
N GLU A 2 -4.58 29.26 30.88
CA GLU A 2 -4.89 29.42 29.44
C GLU A 2 -3.69 29.04 28.54
N PHE A 3 -2.98 27.97 28.88
CA PHE A 3 -1.82 27.51 28.08
C PHE A 3 -2.07 26.23 27.29
N LEU A 4 -3.27 25.64 27.36
CA LEU A 4 -3.58 24.35 26.71
C LEU A 4 -4.43 24.45 25.44
N HIS A 5 -4.98 25.62 25.08
CA HIS A 5 -5.74 25.80 23.83
C HIS A 5 -4.88 26.18 22.63
N TRP A 6 -3.69 26.74 22.82
CA TRP A 6 -2.82 27.17 21.73
C TRP A 6 -1.93 26.04 21.14
N THR A 7 -1.59 25.02 21.93
CA THR A 7 -0.72 23.91 21.45
C THR A 7 -1.39 23.04 20.39
N PHE A 8 -2.71 22.84 20.47
CA PHE A 8 -3.46 22.04 19.49
C PHE A 8 -3.54 22.72 18.11
N SER A 9 -3.63 24.05 18.06
CA SER A 9 -3.67 24.79 16.78
C SER A 9 -2.30 24.79 16.09
N TYR A 10 -1.22 24.91 16.86
CA TYR A 10 0.16 24.85 16.33
C TYR A 10 0.54 23.46 15.80
N LEU A 11 0.19 22.36 16.48
CA LEU A 11 0.43 21.02 15.95
C LEU A 11 -0.31 20.78 14.63
N ARG A 12 -1.55 21.25 14.53
CA ARG A 12 -2.36 21.14 13.30
C ARG A 12 -1.77 21.95 12.14
N CYS A 13 -1.23 23.13 12.42
CA CYS A 13 -0.57 23.98 11.43
C CYS A 13 0.79 23.41 11.00
N SER A 14 1.61 22.92 11.93
CA SER A 14 2.92 22.31 11.63
C SER A 14 2.79 21.08 10.74
N ILE A 15 1.86 20.17 11.06
CA ILE A 15 1.62 18.97 10.25
C ILE A 15 1.10 19.35 8.86
N GLN A 16 0.19 20.32 8.74
CA GLN A 16 -0.31 20.78 7.44
C GLN A 16 0.81 21.39 6.58
N LEU A 17 1.69 22.20 7.17
CA LEU A 17 2.86 22.76 6.48
C LEU A 17 3.85 21.68 6.06
N ASP A 18 4.03 20.63 6.85
CA ASP A 18 4.91 19.51 6.49
C ASP A 18 4.29 18.63 5.39
N ILE A 19 2.96 18.45 5.36
CA ILE A 19 2.25 17.80 4.22
C ILE A 19 2.42 18.60 2.94
N VAL A 20 2.32 19.93 3.02
CA VAL A 20 2.51 20.81 1.85
C VAL A 20 3.97 20.83 1.37
N LYS A 21 4.94 20.61 2.27
CA LYS A 21 6.37 20.44 1.93
C LYS A 21 6.70 19.07 1.38
N LEU A 22 5.98 18.03 1.81
CA LEU A 22 5.93 16.78 1.08
C LEU A 22 5.34 17.08 -0.30
N GLN A 23 5.96 16.53 -1.34
CA GLN A 23 5.52 16.73 -2.71
C GLN A 23 4.12 16.12 -2.86
N SER A 24 3.06 16.89 -2.58
CA SER A 24 1.69 16.39 -2.45
C SER A 24 1.25 15.59 -3.66
N THR A 25 1.71 15.97 -4.86
CA THR A 25 1.48 15.22 -6.10
C THR A 25 1.97 13.77 -6.04
N ARG A 26 3.18 13.50 -5.54
CA ARG A 26 3.70 12.13 -5.45
C ARG A 26 2.96 11.30 -4.39
N LEU A 27 2.58 11.90 -3.26
CA LEU A 27 1.77 11.20 -2.27
C LEU A 27 0.36 10.91 -2.77
N GLU A 28 -0.22 11.81 -3.56
CA GLU A 28 -1.54 11.60 -4.18
C GLU A 28 -1.49 10.52 -5.27
N GLU A 29 -0.41 10.45 -6.04
CA GLU A 29 -0.21 9.42 -7.06
C GLU A 29 0.06 8.05 -6.43
N ILE A 30 0.97 7.98 -5.45
CA ILE A 30 1.47 6.71 -4.92
C ILE A 30 0.62 6.21 -3.74
N TRP A 31 0.18 7.11 -2.84
CA TRP A 31 -0.59 6.75 -1.64
C TRP A 31 -1.90 7.56 -1.50
N PRO A 32 -2.83 7.46 -2.46
CA PRO A 32 -4.09 8.17 -2.38
C PRO A 32 -4.97 7.66 -1.24
N SER A 33 -5.82 8.55 -0.75
CA SER A 33 -6.90 8.17 0.16
C SER A 33 -8.08 7.58 -0.63
N MET A 34 -8.43 6.32 -0.35
CA MET A 34 -9.56 5.64 -1.01
C MET A 34 -10.93 5.97 -0.41
N LYS A 35 -10.97 6.59 0.77
CA LYS A 35 -12.22 6.79 1.54
C LYS A 35 -12.49 8.25 1.90
N SER A 36 -11.43 9.04 2.11
CA SER A 36 -11.52 10.45 2.49
C SER A 36 -11.33 11.34 1.28
N HIS A 37 -12.21 12.31 1.11
CA HIS A 37 -12.05 13.42 0.16
C HIS A 37 -10.97 14.43 0.58
N ASN A 38 -10.37 14.23 1.76
CA ASN A 38 -9.24 15.02 2.26
C ASN A 38 -8.02 14.10 2.48
N PRO A 39 -7.14 13.98 1.46
CA PRO A 39 -5.92 13.17 1.54
C PRO A 39 -4.98 13.59 2.68
N ALA A 40 -4.88 14.89 2.97
CA ALA A 40 -4.04 15.39 4.05
C ALA A 40 -4.45 14.86 5.43
N GLN A 41 -5.76 14.74 5.69
CA GLN A 41 -6.24 14.13 6.94
C GLN A 41 -5.93 12.64 7.01
N PHE A 42 -5.98 11.93 5.89
CA PHE A 42 -5.59 10.53 5.80
C PHE A 42 -4.10 10.35 6.16
N TRP A 43 -3.19 11.09 5.52
CA TRP A 43 -1.76 10.99 5.87
C TRP A 43 -1.46 11.45 7.30
N ALA A 44 -2.15 12.48 7.80
CA ALA A 44 -2.01 12.88 9.20
C ALA A 44 -2.44 11.75 10.17
N HIS A 45 -3.48 10.99 9.82
CA HIS A 45 -3.89 9.80 10.57
C HIS A 45 -2.80 8.72 10.54
N GLU A 46 -2.29 8.38 9.35
CA GLU A 46 -1.25 7.36 9.18
C GLU A 46 0.03 7.70 9.95
N TRP A 47 0.47 8.96 9.89
CA TRP A 47 1.59 9.43 10.71
C TRP A 47 1.32 9.27 12.21
N LYS A 48 0.18 9.78 12.69
CA LYS A 48 -0.13 9.77 14.13
C LYS A 48 -0.21 8.34 14.66
N LYS A 49 -0.86 7.44 13.91
CA LYS A 49 -1.15 6.08 14.33
C LYS A 49 0.06 5.14 14.17
N HIS A 50 0.84 5.31 13.10
CA HIS A 50 1.90 4.38 12.73
C HIS A 50 3.29 5.03 12.73
N GLY A 51 3.45 6.19 12.08
CA GLY A 51 4.76 6.83 11.93
C GLY A 51 5.41 7.27 13.25
N THR A 52 4.63 7.71 14.23
CA THR A 52 5.16 8.08 15.56
C THR A 52 5.85 6.92 16.30
N CYS A 53 5.52 5.67 15.96
CA CYS A 53 6.18 4.49 16.54
C CYS A 53 7.56 4.19 15.92
N GLY A 54 7.82 4.69 14.71
CA GLY A 54 9.05 4.44 13.96
C GLY A 54 10.16 5.45 14.19
N VAL A 55 9.96 6.43 15.06
CA VAL A 55 10.90 7.56 15.23
C VAL A 55 12.32 7.15 15.66
N SER A 56 12.46 5.97 16.28
CA SER A 56 13.76 5.39 16.67
C SER A 56 14.50 4.69 15.52
N VAL A 57 13.86 4.50 14.38
CA VAL A 57 14.46 3.87 13.19
C VAL A 57 15.12 4.93 12.33
N PRO A 58 16.41 4.81 12.00
CA PRO A 58 17.08 5.73 11.09
C PRO A 58 16.32 5.87 9.78
N GLY A 59 16.11 7.11 9.32
CA GLY A 59 15.33 7.41 8.12
C GLY A 59 13.82 7.55 8.35
N LEU A 60 13.27 7.11 9.49
CA LEU A 60 11.85 7.30 9.83
C LEU A 60 11.63 8.34 10.93
N THR A 61 12.69 9.06 11.33
CA THR A 61 12.61 10.09 12.37
C THR A 61 11.91 11.34 11.84
N GLY A 62 10.66 11.51 12.24
CA GLY A 62 9.83 12.68 11.95
C GLY A 62 8.92 12.51 10.73
N PHE A 63 7.98 13.45 10.59
CA PHE A 63 6.89 13.39 9.61
C PHE A 63 7.41 13.27 8.17
N LEU A 64 8.26 14.20 7.75
CA LEU A 64 8.79 14.25 6.38
C LEU A 64 9.60 13.00 6.03
N SER A 65 10.50 12.58 6.92
CA SER A 65 11.36 11.40 6.73
C SER A 65 10.52 10.14 6.57
N PHE A 66 9.51 9.95 7.42
CA PHE A 66 8.61 8.81 7.35
C PHE A 66 7.93 8.67 5.98
N PHE A 67 7.34 9.75 5.44
CA PHE A 67 6.71 9.67 4.12
C PHE A 67 7.71 9.52 2.99
N ASN A 68 8.81 10.28 3.00
CA ASN A 68 9.84 10.18 1.94
C ASN A 68 10.45 8.77 1.88
N THR A 69 10.77 8.20 3.04
CA THR A 69 11.31 6.84 3.12
C THR A 69 10.26 5.80 2.74
N THR A 70 8.99 5.97 3.15
CA THR A 70 7.91 5.06 2.73
C THR A 70 7.74 5.06 1.21
N LEU A 71 7.74 6.23 0.57
CA LEU A 71 7.69 6.34 -0.90
C LEU A 71 8.92 5.71 -1.57
N ALA A 72 10.12 5.95 -1.05
CA ALA A 72 11.34 5.35 -1.58
C ALA A 72 11.34 3.81 -1.45
N LEU A 73 10.79 3.26 -0.35
CA LEU A 73 10.64 1.82 -0.15
C LEU A 73 9.61 1.22 -1.11
N TYR A 74 8.49 1.91 -1.35
CA TYR A 74 7.49 1.51 -2.34
C TYR A 74 8.10 1.40 -3.75
N GLU A 75 8.89 2.39 -4.15
CA GLU A 75 9.56 2.39 -5.45
C GLU A 75 10.65 1.32 -5.54
N ARG A 76 11.42 1.13 -4.46
CA ARG A 76 12.49 0.13 -4.40
C ARG A 76 11.95 -1.30 -4.46
N PHE A 77 10.84 -1.57 -3.78
CA PHE A 77 10.22 -2.89 -3.70
C PHE A 77 8.91 -2.90 -4.49
N ASN A 78 9.04 -2.73 -5.81
CA ASN A 78 7.90 -2.67 -6.71
C ASN A 78 7.26 -4.06 -6.87
N LEU A 79 6.33 -4.38 -5.97
CA LEU A 79 5.65 -5.67 -5.91
C LEU A 79 4.85 -5.95 -7.20
N THR A 80 4.32 -4.92 -7.85
CA THR A 80 3.63 -5.07 -9.14
C THR A 80 4.59 -5.63 -10.18
N GLN A 81 5.78 -5.04 -10.31
CA GLN A 81 6.80 -5.51 -11.24
C GLN A 81 7.24 -6.95 -10.91
N PHE A 82 7.37 -7.30 -9.63
CA PHE A 82 7.75 -8.67 -9.22
C PHE A 82 6.68 -9.70 -9.61
N LEU A 83 5.40 -9.36 -9.48
CA LEU A 83 4.31 -10.23 -9.95
C LEU A 83 4.31 -10.35 -11.47
N GLU A 84 4.53 -9.25 -12.19
CA GLU A 84 4.60 -9.23 -13.65
C GLU A 84 5.76 -10.07 -14.20
N ASN A 85 6.90 -10.12 -13.50
CA ASN A 85 8.06 -10.94 -13.89
C ASN A 85 7.73 -12.45 -13.96
N ASP A 86 6.73 -12.90 -13.21
CA ASP A 86 6.22 -14.27 -13.15
C ASP A 86 4.84 -14.42 -13.84
N ASP A 87 4.49 -13.50 -14.75
CA ASP A 87 3.24 -13.50 -15.53
C ASP A 87 1.94 -13.43 -14.68
N ILE A 88 2.03 -12.91 -13.45
CA ILE A 88 0.88 -12.73 -12.55
C ILE A 88 0.31 -11.33 -12.75
N LEU A 89 -0.67 -11.23 -13.65
CA LEU A 89 -1.30 -9.97 -14.05
C LEU A 89 -2.70 -9.78 -13.45
N PRO A 90 -3.13 -8.54 -13.16
CA PRO A 90 -4.50 -8.27 -12.74
C PRO A 90 -5.55 -8.76 -13.75
N SER A 91 -6.51 -9.56 -13.29
CA SER A 91 -7.56 -10.16 -14.11
C SER A 91 -8.84 -10.41 -13.32
N ALA A 92 -9.99 -10.06 -13.90
CA ALA A 92 -11.30 -10.47 -13.37
C ALA A 92 -11.70 -11.90 -13.80
N ALA A 93 -10.97 -12.49 -14.76
CA ALA A 93 -11.26 -13.82 -15.31
C ALA A 93 -10.31 -14.91 -14.81
N THR A 94 -9.09 -14.53 -14.39
CA THR A 94 -8.05 -15.47 -13.98
C THR A 94 -7.80 -15.37 -12.49
N SER A 95 -7.91 -16.51 -11.80
CA SER A 95 -7.40 -16.68 -10.43
C SER A 95 -6.00 -17.28 -10.46
N TYR A 96 -5.22 -17.12 -9.40
CA TYR A 96 -3.87 -17.67 -9.23
C TYR A 96 -3.81 -18.53 -7.98
N ALA A 97 -2.93 -19.54 -7.97
CA ALA A 97 -2.69 -20.26 -6.73
C ALA A 97 -1.99 -19.32 -5.73
N VAL A 98 -2.38 -19.38 -4.47
CA VAL A 98 -1.79 -18.52 -3.41
C VAL A 98 -0.28 -18.77 -3.31
N ALA A 99 0.14 -20.03 -3.46
CA ALA A 99 1.53 -20.43 -3.45
C ALA A 99 2.36 -19.83 -4.59
N ASP A 100 1.79 -19.68 -5.79
CA ASP A 100 2.48 -19.11 -6.95
C ASP A 100 2.73 -17.61 -6.73
N VAL A 101 1.75 -16.90 -6.17
CA VAL A 101 1.88 -15.47 -5.86
C VAL A 101 2.91 -15.23 -4.75
N GLN A 102 2.89 -16.06 -3.70
CA GLN A 102 3.92 -16.04 -2.65
C GLN A 102 5.31 -16.33 -3.24
N HIS A 103 5.40 -17.28 -4.18
CA HIS A 103 6.67 -17.64 -4.82
C HIS A 103 7.23 -16.50 -5.67
N ALA A 104 6.40 -15.90 -6.52
CA ALA A 104 6.78 -14.77 -7.37
C ALA A 104 7.37 -13.61 -6.55
N LEU A 105 6.64 -13.17 -5.51
CA LEU A 105 7.12 -12.10 -4.64
C LEU A 105 8.40 -12.47 -3.89
N LYS A 106 8.53 -13.72 -3.44
CA LYS A 106 9.71 -14.20 -2.72
C LYS A 106 10.95 -14.26 -3.62
N ASN A 107 10.81 -14.52 -4.92
CA ASN A 107 11.94 -14.63 -5.84
C ASN A 107 12.72 -13.31 -5.94
N ASP A 108 12.01 -12.19 -6.00
CA ASP A 108 12.62 -10.86 -6.05
C ASP A 108 12.95 -10.28 -4.67
N LEU A 109 12.10 -10.52 -3.65
CA LEU A 109 12.31 -9.99 -2.30
C LEU A 109 13.31 -10.79 -1.47
N TYR A 110 13.54 -12.06 -1.80
CA TYR A 110 14.25 -13.05 -0.99
C TYR A 110 13.65 -13.27 0.41
N SER A 111 12.41 -12.82 0.64
CA SER A 111 11.68 -12.94 1.91
C SER A 111 10.19 -13.19 1.69
N LYS A 112 9.52 -13.75 2.69
CA LYS A 112 8.07 -13.98 2.67
C LYS A 112 7.26 -12.73 2.99
N VAL A 113 6.16 -12.56 2.28
CA VAL A 113 5.14 -11.52 2.53
C VAL A 113 3.91 -12.11 3.22
N ASP A 114 3.10 -11.26 3.85
CA ASP A 114 1.77 -11.63 4.35
C ASP A 114 0.69 -11.17 3.34
N LEU A 115 -0.08 -12.11 2.80
CA LEU A 115 -1.14 -11.82 1.83
C LEU A 115 -2.48 -11.68 2.55
N VAL A 116 -3.16 -10.56 2.30
CA VAL A 116 -4.47 -10.24 2.87
C VAL A 116 -5.48 -10.26 1.74
N CYS A 117 -6.48 -11.12 1.89
CA CYS A 117 -7.60 -11.20 0.97
C CYS A 117 -8.93 -10.99 1.70
N ASP A 118 -9.91 -10.52 0.94
CA ASP A 118 -11.30 -10.42 1.37
C ASP A 118 -12.20 -11.26 0.46
N GLN A 119 -13.23 -11.87 1.05
CA GLN A 119 -14.23 -12.59 0.27
C GLN A 119 -15.15 -11.58 -0.43
N ALA A 120 -15.24 -11.68 -1.75
CA ALA A 120 -16.18 -10.92 -2.55
C ALA A 120 -17.30 -11.84 -3.06
N ASN A 121 -18.57 -11.50 -2.80
CA ASN A 121 -19.72 -12.35 -3.15
C ASN A 121 -19.83 -12.68 -4.65
N SER A 122 -19.20 -11.87 -5.51
CA SER A 122 -19.21 -12.03 -6.97
C SER A 122 -18.08 -12.92 -7.50
N PHE A 123 -17.20 -13.42 -6.63
CA PHE A 123 -16.03 -14.21 -7.01
C PHE A 123 -16.01 -15.55 -6.26
N GLU A 124 -15.64 -16.60 -6.97
CA GLU A 124 -15.52 -17.97 -6.42
C GLU A 124 -14.42 -18.06 -5.36
N TYR A 125 -13.32 -17.33 -5.58
CA TYR A 125 -12.14 -17.28 -4.72
C TYR A 125 -12.02 -15.90 -4.06
N PRO A 126 -11.34 -15.80 -2.90
CA PRO A 126 -11.11 -14.51 -2.26
C PRO A 126 -10.25 -13.60 -3.15
N VAL A 127 -10.43 -12.29 -2.98
CA VAL A 127 -9.72 -11.26 -3.75
C VAL A 127 -8.57 -10.72 -2.91
N LEU A 128 -7.37 -10.67 -3.47
CA LEU A 128 -6.22 -10.03 -2.84
C LEU A 128 -6.50 -8.53 -2.67
N THR A 129 -6.49 -8.08 -1.42
CA THR A 129 -6.76 -6.69 -1.07
C THR A 129 -5.54 -5.96 -0.55
N GLU A 130 -4.60 -6.63 0.14
CA GLU A 130 -3.34 -6.02 0.58
C GLU A 130 -2.18 -7.03 0.50
N VAL A 131 -0.97 -6.53 0.24
CA VAL A 131 0.28 -7.30 0.34
C VAL A 131 1.17 -6.66 1.39
N HIS A 132 1.57 -7.44 2.39
CA HIS A 132 2.33 -6.95 3.52
C HIS A 132 3.81 -7.33 3.42
N LEU A 133 4.66 -6.34 3.16
CA LEU A 133 6.11 -6.46 3.18
C LEU A 133 6.67 -6.14 4.57
N CYS A 134 7.36 -7.10 5.19
CA CYS A 134 8.00 -6.88 6.48
C CYS A 134 9.46 -6.46 6.32
N LEU A 135 9.87 -5.46 7.09
CA LEU A 135 11.22 -4.91 7.08
C LEU A 135 11.88 -5.00 8.45
N ASN A 136 13.20 -5.16 8.48
CA ASN A 136 13.99 -4.96 9.70
C ASN A 136 14.23 -3.46 9.99
N LEU A 137 14.96 -3.17 11.08
CA LEU A 137 15.28 -1.78 11.46
C LEU A 137 16.28 -1.11 10.50
N ASP A 138 16.92 -1.87 9.61
CA ASP A 138 17.77 -1.36 8.51
C ASP A 138 16.97 -1.20 7.20
N LEU A 139 15.64 -1.31 7.29
CA LEU A 139 14.69 -1.17 6.18
C LEU A 139 14.96 -2.17 5.04
N GLN A 140 15.43 -3.38 5.39
CA GLN A 140 15.61 -4.49 4.46
C GLN A 140 14.51 -5.55 4.64
N PRO A 141 14.10 -6.25 3.56
CA PRO A 141 13.09 -7.30 3.63
C PRO A 141 13.47 -8.41 4.60
N ILE A 142 12.50 -8.85 5.38
CA ILE A 142 12.58 -10.02 6.25
C ILE A 142 11.30 -10.84 6.10
N ASP A 143 11.36 -12.11 6.44
CA ASP A 143 10.17 -12.95 6.49
C ASP A 143 9.15 -12.33 7.46
N CYS A 144 7.95 -12.04 6.96
CA CYS A 144 6.85 -11.65 7.83
C CYS A 144 6.58 -12.75 8.87
N PRO A 145 6.41 -12.39 10.16
CA PRO A 145 6.08 -13.38 11.18
C PRO A 145 4.75 -14.03 10.84
N TYR A 146 4.65 -15.32 11.08
CA TYR A 146 3.51 -16.12 10.69
C TYR A 146 2.19 -15.53 11.22
N LYS A 147 1.39 -14.99 10.30
CA LYS A 147 -0.04 -14.76 10.48
C LYS A 147 -0.77 -15.78 9.60
N LYS A 148 -2.01 -16.12 9.99
CA LYS A 148 -2.88 -16.92 9.12
C LYS A 148 -3.15 -16.09 7.87
N GLU A 149 -2.49 -16.44 6.76
CA GLU A 149 -2.79 -15.96 5.42
C GLU A 149 -4.30 -15.97 5.21
N ARG A 150 -4.88 -14.80 4.92
CA ARG A 150 -6.35 -14.64 4.82
C ARG A 150 -6.89 -15.07 3.46
N CYS A 151 -6.01 -15.42 2.54
CA CYS A 151 -6.32 -15.85 1.19
C CYS A 151 -6.71 -17.33 1.08
N GLY A 152 -6.69 -18.08 2.18
CA GLY A 152 -6.91 -19.53 2.15
C GLY A 152 -5.67 -20.27 1.65
N LYS A 153 -5.86 -21.51 1.17
CA LYS A 153 -4.75 -22.40 0.75
C LYS A 153 -4.78 -22.78 -0.73
N ASP A 154 -5.76 -22.28 -1.48
CA ASP A 154 -6.03 -22.75 -2.84
C ASP A 154 -5.72 -21.65 -3.84
N ARG A 155 -6.71 -20.81 -4.16
CA ARG A 155 -6.60 -19.78 -5.18
C ARG A 155 -7.12 -18.44 -4.69
N MET A 156 -6.70 -17.38 -5.37
CA MET A 156 -7.19 -16.02 -5.16
C MET A 156 -7.26 -15.23 -6.46
N PHE A 157 -8.05 -14.17 -6.48
CA PHE A 157 -8.09 -13.21 -7.58
C PHE A 157 -7.21 -11.99 -7.28
N LEU A 158 -6.45 -11.56 -8.29
CA LEU A 158 -5.84 -10.23 -8.34
C LEU A 158 -6.66 -9.41 -9.33
N LEU A 159 -7.51 -8.50 -8.86
CA LEU A 159 -8.40 -7.76 -9.76
C LEU A 159 -7.70 -6.56 -10.41
N PRO A 160 -8.05 -6.21 -11.66
CA PRO A 160 -7.63 -4.94 -12.24
C PRO A 160 -8.28 -3.79 -11.46
N LEU A 161 -7.56 -2.69 -11.37
CA LEU A 161 -8.10 -1.45 -10.84
C LEU A 161 -9.25 -1.00 -11.74
N LYS A 162 -10.38 -0.66 -11.14
CA LYS A 162 -11.45 0.00 -11.89
C LYS A 162 -10.98 1.40 -12.22
N ASP A 163 -11.07 1.80 -13.49
CA ASP A 163 -11.12 3.21 -13.85
C ASP A 163 -12.34 3.82 -13.12
N ASP A 164 -12.10 4.85 -12.32
CA ASP A 164 -13.14 5.54 -11.55
C ASP A 164 -14.20 6.15 -12.48
N ASP A 165 -15.46 6.03 -12.07
CA ASP A 165 -16.65 6.39 -12.83
C ASP A 165 -16.70 7.90 -13.18
N ARG A 166 -16.25 8.25 -14.39
CA ARG A 166 -16.73 9.44 -15.12
C ARG A 166 -17.09 9.11 -16.56
N VAL A 167 -18.19 8.38 -16.74
CA VAL A 167 -18.92 8.42 -18.01
C VAL A 167 -20.40 8.66 -17.73
N PRO A 168 -20.91 9.90 -17.88
CA PRO A 168 -22.33 10.11 -18.01
C PRO A 168 -22.74 9.69 -19.43
N GLY A 169 -23.35 8.51 -19.52
CA GLY A 169 -24.33 8.17 -20.56
C GLY A 169 -23.84 7.97 -22.01
N THR A 170 -24.26 6.83 -22.55
CA THR A 170 -25.00 6.66 -23.82
C THR A 170 -24.37 5.63 -24.75
N ILE A 171 -25.19 4.65 -25.11
CA ILE A 171 -24.96 3.60 -26.10
C ILE A 171 -25.01 4.21 -27.51
N SER A 172 -23.98 4.00 -28.32
CA SER A 172 -24.12 3.56 -29.72
C SER A 172 -22.75 3.15 -30.27
N GLY A 173 -22.73 2.05 -31.02
CA GLY A 173 -21.51 1.33 -31.38
C GLY A 173 -20.63 2.00 -32.44
N ALA A 174 -19.37 1.56 -32.49
CA ALA A 174 -18.57 1.46 -33.70
C ALA A 174 -17.31 0.63 -33.37
N GLN A 175 -16.98 -0.28 -34.27
CA GLN A 175 -15.73 -1.03 -34.29
C GLN A 175 -14.55 -0.07 -34.51
N ASP A 176 -13.47 -0.24 -33.75
CA ASP A 176 -12.10 -0.40 -34.28
C ASP A 176 -11.09 -0.49 -33.12
N SER A 177 -10.40 -1.62 -33.06
CA SER A 177 -9.18 -1.78 -32.26
C SER A 177 -8.04 -1.06 -32.98
N PRO A 178 -7.24 -0.26 -32.27
CA PRO A 178 -5.85 -0.68 -32.14
C PRO A 178 -5.32 -0.40 -30.74
N TYR A 179 -4.73 -1.45 -30.15
CA TYR A 179 -3.94 -1.42 -28.92
C TYR A 179 -2.82 -0.37 -29.04
N ARG A 180 -3.11 0.87 -28.64
CA ARG A 180 -2.10 1.92 -28.44
C ARG A 180 -1.41 1.61 -27.13
N LYS A 181 -0.17 1.14 -27.22
CA LYS A 181 0.76 0.98 -26.08
C LYS A 181 0.72 2.24 -25.21
N LYS A 182 0.04 2.17 -24.08
CA LYS A 182 0.33 3.07 -22.96
C LYS A 182 1.30 2.33 -22.05
N SER A 183 2.42 3.00 -21.83
CA SER A 183 3.47 2.62 -20.88
C SER A 183 2.85 2.22 -19.54
N MET A 184 3.34 1.11 -18.98
CA MET A 184 3.02 0.53 -17.66
C MET A 184 3.32 1.45 -16.45
N SER A 185 3.55 2.74 -16.68
CA SER A 185 3.84 3.75 -15.65
C SER A 185 2.60 4.33 -14.97
N ASP A 186 1.39 3.99 -15.42
CA ASP A 186 0.14 4.60 -14.95
C ASP A 186 -0.67 3.72 -13.97
N PHE A 187 -0.10 2.62 -13.47
CA PHE A 187 -0.72 1.79 -12.42
C PHE A 187 -0.62 2.47 -11.03
N SER A 188 -1.27 3.62 -10.87
CA SER A 188 -1.26 4.41 -9.62
C SER A 188 -2.39 4.05 -8.64
N THR A 189 -3.39 3.26 -9.02
CA THR A 189 -4.53 2.98 -8.12
C THR A 189 -4.42 1.67 -7.33
N PHE A 190 -3.35 0.89 -7.49
CA PHE A 190 -2.95 -0.20 -6.57
C PHE A 190 -2.11 0.35 -5.41
N GLY A 191 -1.59 1.58 -5.55
CA GLY A 191 -0.76 2.24 -4.55
C GLY A 191 -1.46 2.48 -3.21
N ALA A 192 -2.79 2.54 -3.17
CA ALA A 192 -3.49 2.76 -1.91
C ALA A 192 -3.49 1.54 -0.96
N HIS A 193 -3.34 0.32 -1.48
CA HIS A 193 -3.39 -0.90 -0.68
C HIS A 193 -2.04 -1.63 -0.55
N ILE A 194 -1.06 -1.34 -1.41
CA ILE A 194 0.31 -1.84 -1.25
C ILE A 194 1.06 -1.08 -0.13
N ILE A 195 0.66 0.16 0.21
CA ILE A 195 1.42 0.99 1.16
C ILE A 195 1.00 0.81 2.62
N VAL A 196 -0.13 0.14 2.90
CA VAL A 196 -0.61 -0.04 4.28
C VAL A 196 0.30 -0.95 5.13
N ALA A 197 1.32 -1.57 4.53
CA ALA A 197 2.09 -2.59 5.21
C ALA A 197 3.61 -2.44 5.24
N ILE A 198 4.17 -1.33 4.76
CA ILE A 198 5.54 -0.94 5.19
C ILE A 198 5.57 -0.66 6.71
N LEU A 199 4.40 -0.48 7.35
CA LEU A 199 4.28 0.07 8.69
C LEU A 199 3.73 -0.89 9.76
N ALA A 200 3.26 -2.09 9.37
CA ALA A 200 2.92 -3.14 10.33
C ALA A 200 4.16 -3.87 10.87
N ALA A 201 5.32 -3.75 10.20
CA ALA A 201 6.58 -4.37 10.60
C ALA A 201 7.19 -3.78 11.89
N LEU A 202 6.90 -2.52 12.21
CA LEU A 202 7.40 -1.86 13.42
C LEU A 202 6.65 -2.28 14.70
N HIS A 203 5.64 -3.16 14.60
CA HIS A 203 4.96 -3.75 15.76
C HIS A 203 5.55 -5.08 16.24
N ILE A 204 6.54 -5.66 15.55
CA ILE A 204 6.98 -7.05 15.82
C ILE A 204 8.24 -7.16 16.69
N THR A 205 9.02 -6.09 16.90
CA THR A 205 10.29 -6.19 17.65
C THR A 205 10.34 -5.44 18.97
N ARG A 206 9.20 -5.18 19.64
CA ARG A 206 9.29 -5.15 21.11
C ARG A 206 9.46 -6.60 21.56
N PRO A 207 10.64 -7.05 22.06
CA PRO A 207 10.65 -8.26 22.85
C PRO A 207 9.57 -8.06 23.93
N ARG A 208 8.69 -9.05 24.07
CA ARG A 208 7.91 -9.19 25.29
C ARG A 208 8.94 -9.27 26.40
N VAL A 209 9.22 -8.15 27.07
CA VAL A 209 9.74 -8.18 28.42
C VAL A 209 8.58 -8.78 29.20
N LEU A 210 8.61 -10.10 29.34
CA LEU A 210 7.76 -10.81 30.29
C LEU A 210 8.16 -10.29 31.68
N PRO A 211 7.22 -9.80 32.51
CA PRO A 211 7.43 -9.79 33.95
C PRO A 211 7.52 -11.23 34.48
#